data_AF-A0A528TGC4-F1
#
_entry.id   AF-A0A528TGC4-F1
#
_cell.length_a   1.000
_cell.length_b   1.000
_cell.length_c   1.000
_cell.angle_alpha   90.00
_cell.angle_beta   90.00
_cell.angle_gamma   90.00
#
_symmetry.space_group_name_H-M   'P 1'
#
loop_
_entity.id
_entity.type
_entity.pdbx_description
1 polymer ?
#
loop_
_entity_poly.entity_id
_entity_poly.type
_entity_poly.pdbx_seq_one_letter_code
_entity_poly.pdbx_strand_id
1 'polypeptide(L)'
;VVLNVVNNQWAISTFQGIARGGSGTFAARGLGFGIPSLRVDGNDYLAVHAVAKWAIERARRNLGPTLVEYVTYRVGAHSSSDDPSAYRPKAESDAWP
;
A
#
# COMPACT_ATOMS: atom_id res chain seq x y z
N VAL A 1 13.32 -9.33 6.96
CA VAL A 1 11.89 -8.93 7.10
C VAL A 1 11.43 -8.30 5.80
N VAL A 2 10.19 -8.56 5.39
CA VAL A 2 9.52 -7.81 4.31
C VAL A 2 8.47 -6.93 4.97
N LEU A 3 8.63 -5.60 4.85
CA LEU A 3 7.74 -4.60 5.45
C LEU A 3 6.67 -4.25 4.42
N ASN A 4 5.43 -4.64 4.68
CA ASN A 4 4.33 -4.44 3.73
C ASN A 4 3.50 -3.23 4.15
N VAL A 5 3.28 -2.31 3.21
CA VAL A 5 2.32 -1.21 3.36
C VAL A 5 1.19 -1.46 2.37
N VAL A 6 0.00 -1.74 2.89
CA VAL A 6 -1.21 -1.84 2.07
C VAL A 6 -1.83 -0.45 1.99
N ASN A 7 -1.50 0.28 0.94
CA ASN A 7 -2.09 1.58 0.67
C ASN A 7 -3.40 1.38 -0.07
N ASN A 8 -4.50 1.26 0.68
CA ASN A 8 -5.86 1.10 0.17
C ASN A 8 -6.63 2.43 0.05
N GLN A 9 -5.88 3.55 0.06
CA GLN A 9 -6.31 4.95 -0.01
C GLN A 9 -7.00 5.53 1.22
N TRP A 10 -7.43 4.71 2.19
CA TRP A 10 -8.32 5.15 3.26
C TRP A 10 -8.03 4.49 4.62
N ALA A 11 -7.99 5.29 5.69
CA ALA A 11 -8.02 4.83 7.07
C ALA A 11 -9.32 5.31 7.74
N ILE A 12 -10.31 4.40 7.89
CA ILE A 12 -11.70 4.76 8.22
C ILE A 12 -12.21 5.76 7.18
N SER A 13 -12.34 7.03 7.55
CA SER A 13 -12.76 8.17 6.73
C SER A 13 -11.61 9.10 6.30
N THR A 14 -10.39 8.83 6.75
CA THR A 14 -9.22 9.67 6.48
C THR A 14 -8.56 9.26 5.16
N PHE A 15 -8.49 10.18 4.21
CA PHE A 15 -7.77 9.97 2.95
C PHE A 15 -6.26 9.82 3.19
N GLN A 16 -5.61 8.92 2.45
CA GLN A 16 -4.18 8.61 2.62
C GLN A 16 -3.28 9.83 2.49
N GLY A 17 -3.69 10.88 1.78
CA GLY A 17 -2.90 12.12 1.66
C GLY A 17 -2.55 12.73 3.02
N ILE A 18 -3.43 12.59 4.01
CA ILE A 18 -3.18 13.03 5.39
C ILE A 18 -2.12 12.13 6.04
N ALA A 19 -2.24 10.82 5.91
CA ALA A 19 -1.29 9.85 6.48
C ALA A 19 0.08 9.85 5.79
N ARG A 20 0.12 10.13 4.49
CA ARG A 20 1.35 10.24 3.69
C ARG A 20 2.10 11.54 4.02
N GLY A 21 1.40 12.58 4.45
CA GLY A 21 1.97 13.90 4.72
C GLY A 21 2.73 14.40 3.49
N GLY A 22 3.91 15.01 3.71
CA GLY A 22 4.77 15.51 2.63
C GLY A 22 5.55 14.43 1.85
N SER A 23 5.44 13.15 2.22
CA SER A 23 6.19 12.09 1.52
C SER A 23 5.61 11.84 0.13
N GLY A 24 6.41 11.67 -0.94
CA GLY A 24 5.88 11.39 -2.28
C GLY A 24 5.04 10.09 -2.35
N THR A 25 5.47 9.04 -1.66
CA THR A 25 4.81 7.72 -1.59
C THR A 25 5.13 7.07 -0.24
N PHE A 26 4.39 6.04 0.19
CA PHE A 26 4.79 5.30 1.39
C PHE A 26 6.11 4.56 1.17
N ALA A 27 6.35 4.06 -0.06
CA ALA A 27 7.61 3.46 -0.47
C ALA A 27 8.81 4.39 -0.26
N ALA A 28 8.67 5.68 -0.57
CA ALA A 28 9.75 6.66 -0.43
C ALA A 28 10.26 6.81 1.02
N ARG A 29 9.44 6.49 2.02
CA ARG A 29 9.89 6.52 3.43
C ARG A 29 10.99 5.52 3.72
N GLY A 30 10.95 4.33 3.12
CA GLY A 30 11.96 3.32 3.37
C GLY A 30 13.36 3.78 2.93
N LEU A 31 13.45 4.59 1.87
CA LEU A 31 14.71 5.18 1.41
C LEU A 31 15.37 6.04 2.49
N GLY A 32 14.59 6.80 3.28
CA GLY A 32 15.11 7.61 4.39
C GLY A 32 15.72 6.79 5.54
N PHE A 33 15.42 5.49 5.60
CA PHE A 33 15.99 4.54 6.55
C PHE A 33 17.04 3.61 5.91
N GLY A 34 17.45 3.87 4.66
CA GLY A 34 18.37 2.99 3.93
C GLY A 34 17.77 1.63 3.55
N ILE A 35 16.44 1.53 3.51
CA ILE A 35 15.72 0.30 3.17
C ILE A 35 15.30 0.35 1.68
N PRO A 36 15.77 -0.59 0.84
CA PRO A 36 15.27 -0.71 -0.54
C PRO A 36 13.76 -0.86 -0.55
N SER A 37 13.10 -0.04 -1.37
CA SER A 37 11.67 0.13 -1.34
C SER A 37 11.06 0.04 -2.73
N LEU A 38 9.95 -0.69 -2.83
CA LEU A 38 9.20 -0.90 -4.06
C LEU A 38 7.78 -0.36 -3.91
N ARG A 39 7.24 0.20 -4.99
CA ARG A 39 5.82 0.56 -5.10
C ARG A 39 5.22 -0.25 -6.24
N VAL A 40 4.19 -1.02 -5.92
CA VAL A 40 3.66 -2.09 -6.77
C VAL A 40 2.16 -1.92 -6.91
N ASP A 41 1.63 -2.24 -8.07
CA ASP A 41 0.19 -2.45 -8.22
C ASP A 41 -0.25 -3.61 -7.30
N GLY A 42 -1.11 -3.30 -6.34
CA GLY A 42 -1.62 -4.27 -5.36
C GLY A 42 -2.72 -5.17 -5.91
N ASN A 43 -3.24 -4.89 -7.11
CA ASN A 43 -4.32 -5.62 -7.76
C ASN A 43 -3.81 -6.44 -8.96
N ASP A 44 -2.61 -6.18 -9.48
CA ASP A 44 -1.90 -7.09 -10.37
C ASP A 44 -1.28 -8.25 -9.56
N TYR A 45 -1.96 -9.40 -9.56
CA TYR A 45 -1.52 -10.58 -8.84
C TYR A 45 -0.11 -11.06 -9.26
N LEU A 46 0.24 -10.94 -10.54
CA LEU A 46 1.56 -11.37 -11.03
C LEU A 46 2.65 -10.41 -10.52
N ALA A 47 2.37 -9.10 -10.48
CA ALA A 47 3.27 -8.12 -9.89
C ALA A 47 3.46 -8.36 -8.38
N VAL A 48 2.37 -8.60 -7.64
CA VAL A 48 2.42 -8.93 -6.21
C VAL A 48 3.26 -10.18 -5.96
N HIS A 49 2.99 -11.26 -6.71
CA HIS A 49 3.73 -12.51 -6.56
C HIS A 49 5.23 -12.34 -6.90
N ALA A 50 5.55 -11.64 -8.00
CA ALA A 50 6.92 -11.40 -8.42
C ALA A 50 7.71 -10.61 -7.37
N VAL A 51 7.13 -9.52 -6.85
CA VAL A 51 7.78 -8.67 -5.84
C VAL A 51 7.91 -9.37 -4.50
N ALA A 52 6.88 -10.10 -4.06
CA ALA A 52 6.94 -10.89 -2.84
C ALA A 52 8.07 -11.93 -2.92
N LYS A 53 8.14 -12.68 -4.03
CA LYS A 53 9.20 -13.66 -4.27
C LYS A 53 10.59 -13.02 -4.20
N TRP A 54 10.79 -11.90 -4.89
CA TRP A 54 12.06 -11.17 -4.89
C TRP A 54 12.45 -10.66 -3.49
N ALA A 55 11.52 -10.02 -2.77
CA ALA A 55 11.77 -9.45 -1.45
C ALA A 55 12.05 -10.53 -0.39
N ILE A 56 11.34 -11.66 -0.46
CA ILE A 56 11.56 -12.82 0.41
C ILE A 56 12.94 -13.42 0.14
N GLU A 57 13.33 -13.60 -1.13
CA GLU A 57 14.64 -14.13 -1.48
C GLU A 57 15.77 -13.24 -0.95
N ARG A 58 15.66 -11.92 -1.13
CA ARG A 58 16.61 -10.95 -0.58
C ARG A 58 16.74 -11.06 0.94
N ALA A 59 15.62 -11.19 1.64
CA ALA A 59 15.60 -11.36 3.09
C ALA A 59 16.25 -12.70 3.52
N ARG A 60 15.96 -13.80 2.82
CA ARG A 60 16.56 -15.13 3.10
C ARG A 60 18.06 -15.17 2.89
N ARG A 61 18.56 -14.40 1.93
CA ARG A 61 20.00 -14.24 1.65
C ARG A 61 20.72 -13.28 2.62
N ASN A 62 20.07 -12.85 3.70
CA ASN A 62 20.60 -11.89 4.68
C ASN A 62 21.04 -10.55 4.08
N LEU A 63 20.46 -10.14 2.96
CA LEU A 63 20.76 -8.86 2.32
C LEU A 63 19.99 -7.68 2.96
N GLY A 64 19.32 -7.91 4.08
CA GLY A 64 18.57 -6.89 4.83
C GLY A 64 17.07 -6.85 4.50
N PRO A 65 16.34 -5.86 5.06
CA PRO A 65 14.89 -5.73 4.88
C PRO A 65 14.53 -5.03 3.57
N THR A 66 13.32 -5.28 3.10
CA THR A 66 12.71 -4.60 1.94
C THR A 66 11.37 -4.02 2.38
N LEU A 67 11.05 -2.80 1.93
CA LEU A 67 9.71 -2.23 2.08
C LEU A 67 8.95 -2.33 0.76
N VAL A 68 7.68 -2.73 0.81
CA VAL A 68 6.82 -2.82 -0.37
C VAL A 68 5.51 -2.09 -0.08
N GLU A 69 5.24 -1.02 -0.85
CA GLU A 69 3.93 -0.37 -0.90
C GLU A 69 3.10 -1.03 -2.00
N TYR A 70 2.02 -1.69 -1.59
CA TYR A 70 1.00 -2.21 -2.49
C TYR A 70 -0.09 -1.16 -2.65
N VAL A 71 -0.22 -0.63 -3.85
CA VAL A 71 -1.20 0.39 -4.21
C VAL A 71 -2.48 -0.32 -4.61
N THR A 72 -3.50 -0.23 -3.77
CA THR A 72 -4.79 -0.91 -3.95
C THR A 72 -5.91 0.03 -3.50
N TYR A 73 -7.15 -0.46 -3.45
CA TYR A 73 -8.30 0.32 -3.04
C TYR A 73 -9.22 -0.48 -2.12
N ARG A 74 -9.69 0.14 -1.02
CA ARG A 74 -10.68 -0.47 -0.13
C ARG A 74 -12.07 -0.32 -0.72
N VAL A 75 -12.50 -1.27 -1.56
CA VAL A 75 -13.82 -1.24 -2.22
C VAL A 75 -14.97 -1.17 -1.20
N GLY A 76 -14.92 -1.99 -0.15
CA GLY A 76 -15.93 -2.00 0.91
C GLY A 76 -15.81 -0.87 1.93
N ALA A 77 -16.77 -0.83 2.86
CA ALA A 77 -16.69 -0.04 4.07
C ALA A 77 -15.47 -0.43 4.93
N HIS A 78 -15.06 0.44 5.84
CA HIS A 78 -14.00 0.14 6.81
C HIS A 78 -14.38 -1.07 7.70
N SER A 79 -15.63 -1.12 8.12
CA SER A 79 -16.20 -2.17 8.96
C SER A 79 -17.73 -2.17 8.82
N SER A 80 -18.41 -3.05 9.56
CA SER A 80 -19.89 -3.07 9.63
C SER A 80 -20.50 -1.83 10.28
N SER A 81 -19.70 -1.01 10.97
CA SER A 81 -20.15 0.21 11.66
C SER A 81 -19.84 1.48 10.87
N ASP A 82 -19.35 1.35 9.64
CA ASP A 82 -18.87 2.45 8.81
C ASP A 82 -19.76 2.66 7.59
N ASP A 83 -20.00 3.93 7.25
CA ASP A 83 -20.70 4.34 6.04
C ASP A 83 -19.75 5.14 5.13
N PRO A 84 -19.18 4.52 4.07
CA PRO A 84 -18.29 5.22 3.15
C PRO A 84 -18.96 6.36 2.39
N SER A 85 -20.29 6.34 2.23
CA SER A 85 -20.99 7.39 1.49
C SER A 85 -20.96 8.75 2.20
N ALA A 86 -20.61 8.78 3.49
CA ALA A 86 -20.47 10.00 4.27
C ALA A 86 -19.16 10.78 3.99
N TYR A 87 -18.14 10.15 3.39
CA TYR A 87 -16.81 10.78 3.27
C TYR A 87 -16.04 10.48 1.99
N ARG A 88 -16.54 9.61 1.10
CA ARG A 88 -15.94 9.39 -0.23
C ARG A 88 -17.00 9.19 -1.32
N PRO A 89 -16.68 9.48 -2.60
CA PRO A 89 -17.64 9.35 -3.69
C PRO A 89 -18.10 7.90 -3.89
N LYS A 90 -19.41 7.71 -4.11
CA LYS A 90 -20.00 6.36 -4.28
C LYS A 90 -19.44 5.58 -5.47
N ALA A 91 -19.03 6.28 -6.53
CA ALA A 91 -18.47 5.68 -7.75
C ALA A 91 -16.93 5.61 -7.75
N GLU A 92 -16.26 6.02 -6.66
CA GLU A 92 -14.79 6.04 -6.62
C GLU A 92 -14.19 4.64 -6.78
N SER A 93 -14.83 3.61 -6.22
CA SER A 93 -14.37 2.22 -6.36
C SER A 93 -14.43 1.72 -7.80
N ASP A 94 -15.47 2.10 -8.55
CA ASP A 94 -15.69 1.65 -9.92
C ASP A 94 -14.75 2.36 -10.90
N ALA A 95 -14.31 3.57 -10.53
CA ALA A 95 -13.35 4.37 -11.27
C ALA A 95 -11.89 4.11 -10.86
N TRP A 96 -11.63 3.14 -9.97
CA TRP A 96 -10.27 2.81 -9.58
C TRP A 96 -9.50 2.24 -10.79
N PRO A 97 -8.37 2.86 -11.18
CA PRO A 97 -7.62 2.49 -12.38
C PRO A 97 -6.88 1.16 -12.26
#